data_AF-A0A0B8QVA5-F1
#
_entry.id   AF-A0A0B8QVA5-F1
#
_cell.length_a   1.000
_cell.length_b   1.000
_cell.length_c   1.000
_cell.angle_alpha   90.00
_cell.angle_beta   90.00
_cell.angle_gamma   90.00
#
_symmetry.space_group_name_H-M   'P 1'
#
loop_
_entity.id
_entity.type
_entity.pdbx_description
1 polymer ?
#
loop_
_entity_poly.entity_id
_entity_poly.type
_entity_poly.pdbx_seq_one_letter_code
_entity_poly.pdbx_strand_id
1 'polypeptide(L)' 'MPIAPIYQYVMSRLVSPKLGGYPAHNAEDKLYSKDMYIIE' A
#
# COMPACT_ATOMS: atom_id res chain seq x y z
N MET A 1 29.71 -4.05 -13.27
CA MET A 1 28.53 -4.66 -13.92
C MET A 1 27.30 -3.88 -13.49
N PRO A 2 26.42 -3.47 -14.42
CA PRO A 2 25.12 -2.94 -14.00
C PRO A 2 24.33 -4.06 -13.31
N ILE A 3 23.51 -3.64 -12.36
CA ILE A 3 22.73 -4.45 -11.40
C ILE A 3 22.06 -5.69 -12.01
N ALA A 4 22.03 -6.80 -11.24
CA ALA A 4 21.29 -8.02 -11.54
C ALA A 4 19.98 -8.06 -10.70
N PRO A 5 18.82 -7.73 -11.27
CA PRO A 5 17.55 -7.74 -10.55
C PRO A 5 17.12 -9.18 -10.20
N ILE A 6 16.62 -9.37 -8.98
CA ILE A 6 16.22 -10.70 -8.45
C ILE A 6 14.69 -10.85 -8.46
N TYR A 7 13.95 -9.85 -7.95
CA TYR A 7 12.49 -9.84 -7.98
C TYR A 7 11.95 -8.41 -7.84
N GLN A 8 10.67 -8.25 -8.17
CA GLN A 8 9.92 -7.04 -7.89
C GLN A 8 9.19 -7.19 -6.55
N TYR A 9 9.24 -6.14 -5.74
CA TYR A 9 8.55 -6.13 -4.45
C TYR A 9 7.04 -6.10 -4.64
N VAL A 10 6.33 -6.91 -3.85
CA VAL A 10 4.88 -6.81 -3.69
C VAL A 10 4.56 -6.12 -2.37
N MET A 11 3.49 -5.34 -2.36
CA MET A 11 3.10 -4.53 -1.21
C MET A 11 2.17 -5.31 -0.25
N SER A 12 2.60 -6.48 0.20
CA SER A 12 1.83 -7.27 1.17
C SER A 12 1.91 -6.64 2.55
N ARG A 13 0.77 -6.20 3.12
CA ARG A 13 0.68 -5.68 4.48
C ARG A 13 -0.66 -6.00 5.13
N LEU A 14 -0.69 -5.91 6.45
CA LEU A 14 -1.93 -6.02 7.22
C LEU A 14 -2.60 -4.66 7.32
N VAL A 15 -3.91 -4.62 7.05
CA VAL A 15 -4.76 -3.44 7.21
C VAL A 15 -5.92 -3.84 8.11
N SER A 16 -6.29 -2.97 9.05
CA SER A 16 -7.44 -3.21 9.92
C SER A 16 -8.72 -3.32 9.08
N PRO A 17 -9.62 -4.29 9.35
CA PRO A 17 -10.92 -4.37 8.69
C PRO A 17 -11.79 -3.11 8.90
N LYS A 18 -11.50 -2.33 9.94
CA LYS A 18 -12.17 -1.07 10.24
C LYS A 18 -11.61 0.14 9.47
N LEU A 19 -10.53 -0.02 8.69
CA LEU A 19 -9.94 1.09 7.94
C LEU A 19 -10.62 1.22 6.58
N GLY A 20 -11.40 2.29 6.40
CA GLY A 20 -11.95 2.71 5.12
C GLY A 20 -10.99 3.61 4.34
N GLY A 21 -11.18 3.68 3.02
CA GLY A 21 -10.40 4.58 2.15
C GLY A 21 -8.99 4.09 1.77
N TYR A 22 -8.62 2.85 2.14
CA TYR A 22 -7.33 2.29 1.74
C TYR A 22 -7.27 2.04 0.22
N PRO A 23 -6.31 2.62 -0.52
CA PRO A 23 -6.31 2.57 -1.99
C PRO A 23 -5.82 1.21 -2.53
N ALA A 24 -6.61 0.60 -3.42
CA ALA A 24 -6.30 -0.70 -4.02
C ALA A 24 -5.37 -0.64 -5.24
N HIS A 25 -5.24 0.52 -5.89
CA HIS A 25 -4.50 0.69 -7.16
C HIS A 25 -3.38 1.74 -7.05
N ASN A 26 -2.56 1.63 -6.01
CA ASN A 26 -1.50 2.58 -5.72
C ASN A 26 -0.10 1.94 -5.84
N ALA A 27 0.38 1.80 -7.08
CA ALA A 27 1.67 1.16 -7.37
C ALA A 27 2.89 1.94 -6.82
N GLU A 28 2.71 3.21 -6.44
CA GLU A 28 3.76 4.03 -5.82
C GLU A 28 3.73 4.00 -4.30
N ASP A 29 2.75 3.33 -3.69
CA ASP A 29 2.55 3.23 -2.23
C ASP A 29 2.45 4.58 -1.50
N LYS A 30 1.98 5.63 -2.20
CA LYS A 30 1.74 6.95 -1.62
C LYS A 30 0.43 6.98 -0.84
N LEU A 31 0.51 6.88 0.49
CA LEU A 31 -0.66 6.88 1.38
C LEU A 31 -0.83 8.23 2.07
N TYR A 32 -2.05 8.74 2.09
CA TYR A 32 -2.40 10.00 2.74
C TYR A 32 -3.47 9.77 3.81
N SER A 33 -3.17 10.14 5.06
CA SER A 33 -4.10 9.93 6.18
C SER A 33 -5.41 10.69 6.05
N LYS A 34 -5.43 11.80 5.31
CA LYS A 34 -6.66 12.58 5.04
C LYS A 34 -7.70 11.82 4.21
N ASP A 35 -7.27 10.82 3.43
CA ASP A 35 -8.14 10.06 2.54
C ASP A 35 -8.63 8.75 3.22
N MET A 36 -8.14 8.47 4.44
CA MET A 36 -8.47 7.28 5.23
C MET A 36 -9.35 7.64 6.43
N TYR A 37 -10.21 6.72 6.83
CA TYR A 37 -11.12 6.91 7.96
C TYR A 37 -11.42 5.58 8.66
N ILE A 38 -11.94 5.64 9.88
CA ILE A 38 -12.35 4.44 10.63
C ILE A 38 -13.86 4.27 10.48
N ILE A 39 -14.28 3.09 10.03
CA ILE A 39 -15.68 2.67 10.09
C ILE A 39 -15.97 2.09 11.48
N GLU A 40 -17.14 2.42 12.03
CA GLU A 40 -17.58 2.00 13.36
C GLU A 40 -17.96 0.51 13.39
#